data_AF-A0A848LEG7-F1
#
_entry.id   AF-A0A848LEG7-F1
#
_cell.length_a   1.000
_cell.length_b   1.000
_cell.length_c   1.000
_cell.angle_alpha   90.00
_cell.angle_beta   90.00
_cell.angle_gamma   90.00
#
_symmetry.space_group_name_H-M   'P 1'
#
loop_
_entity.id
_entity.type
_entity.pdbx_description
1 polymer ?
#
loop_
_entity_poly.entity_id
_entity_poly.type
_entity_poly.pdbx_seq_one_letter_code
_entity_poly.pdbx_strand_id
1 'polypeptide(L)'
;MLIRPSAFLCVAIASLFGCRSTPGSNAVANAAAAQAAASTVEPAVTAASALVDSARALAGTWTCSGWVHGPGGASPSEVTLEVRPDLDKAWLRTDFAVLSGEYKYKFTSYRTFDAASSEWVNVIVDNMGGHARASSKDSHIWIGESSGPMGEMKIRDTEHLVSPGVMNMRGQYSLDGRNWSTGYELSCKK
;
A
#
# COMPACT_ATOMS: atom_id res chain seq x y z
N MET A 1 45.32 17.99 16.43
CA MET A 1 45.62 18.10 17.88
C MET A 1 44.28 18.01 18.59
N LEU A 2 43.92 17.08 19.49
CA LEU A 2 44.57 16.04 20.30
C LEU A 2 43.58 14.83 20.36
N ILE A 3 43.93 13.58 20.06
CA ILE A 3 44.56 12.50 20.87
C ILE A 3 43.82 12.15 22.19
N ARG A 4 43.01 11.04 22.16
CA ARG A 4 42.94 9.80 23.01
C ARG A 4 43.08 9.87 24.56
N PRO A 5 42.96 8.76 25.35
CA PRO A 5 42.17 7.50 25.36
C PRO A 5 41.55 7.19 26.77
N SER A 6 40.82 6.09 27.05
CA SER A 6 41.26 4.84 27.74
C SER A 6 39.99 4.18 28.35
N ALA A 7 39.59 2.93 28.11
CA ALA A 7 40.17 1.61 28.44
C ALA A 7 40.25 1.31 29.95
N PHE A 8 39.53 0.26 30.42
CA PHE A 8 39.77 -0.70 31.52
C PHE A 8 38.47 -1.55 31.65
N LEU A 9 38.39 -2.83 32.06
CA LEU A 9 39.26 -4.00 32.14
C LEU A 9 38.34 -5.18 32.58
N CYS A 10 38.69 -6.39 32.18
CA CYS A 10 38.09 -7.70 32.53
C CYS A 10 37.97 -7.98 34.04
N VAL A 11 37.02 -8.85 34.43
CA VAL A 11 37.26 -10.03 35.29
C VAL A 11 36.26 -11.13 34.95
N ALA A 12 36.77 -12.34 34.69
CA ALA A 12 36.04 -13.61 34.64
C ALA A 12 36.10 -14.30 36.00
N ILE A 13 35.04 -15.00 36.41
CA ILE A 13 35.09 -16.01 37.48
C ILE A 13 34.35 -17.26 37.01
N ALA A 14 35.09 -18.36 36.95
CA ALA A 14 34.63 -19.72 36.78
C ALA A 14 34.84 -20.49 38.09
N SER A 15 33.85 -21.26 38.55
CA SER A 15 33.98 -22.54 39.30
C SER A 15 32.58 -23.10 39.57
N LEU A 16 32.21 -24.26 39.04
CA LEU A 16 32.38 -25.62 39.60
C LEU A 16 31.46 -25.92 40.79
N PHE A 17 30.46 -26.78 40.58
CA PHE A 17 30.09 -27.87 41.51
C PHE A 17 29.24 -28.91 40.76
N GLY A 18 29.70 -30.16 40.74
CA GLY A 18 28.93 -31.31 40.31
C GLY A 18 28.31 -32.07 41.48
N CYS A 19 27.29 -32.87 41.21
CA CYS A 19 26.90 -34.05 42.00
C CYS A 19 26.15 -35.07 41.11
N ARG A 20 26.41 -36.36 41.36
CA ARG A 20 25.97 -37.56 40.63
C ARG A 20 24.71 -38.21 41.26
N SER A 21 24.03 -39.04 40.45
CA SER A 21 23.14 -40.21 40.76
C SER A 21 21.77 -39.93 41.43
N THR A 22 20.63 -40.58 41.10
CA THR A 22 20.33 -42.02 40.85
C THR A 22 18.96 -42.15 40.11
N PRO A 23 18.57 -43.32 39.55
CA PRO A 23 17.47 -43.49 38.59
C PRO A 23 16.10 -43.81 39.25
N GLY A 24 15.02 -43.34 38.64
CA GLY A 24 13.63 -43.61 39.03
C GLY A 24 12.77 -44.03 37.84
N SER A 25 12.07 -45.14 38.00
CA SER A 25 11.27 -45.88 37.03
C SER A 25 10.02 -45.15 36.50
N ASN A 26 9.53 -45.68 35.36
CA ASN A 26 8.16 -45.69 34.85
C ASN A 26 7.59 -44.42 34.20
N ALA A 27 7.55 -44.41 32.87
CA ALA A 27 6.33 -44.15 32.08
C ALA A 27 6.56 -44.49 30.60
N VAL A 28 6.35 -45.76 30.25
CA VAL A 28 5.86 -46.10 28.89
C VAL A 28 4.36 -45.91 28.95
N ALA A 29 3.82 -44.90 28.26
CA ALA A 29 2.49 -44.87 27.63
C ALA A 29 2.06 -43.42 27.40
N ASN A 30 2.27 -42.94 26.17
CA ASN A 30 1.25 -42.24 25.36
C ASN A 30 1.91 -41.68 24.10
N ALA A 31 2.38 -42.61 23.25
CA ALA A 31 2.59 -42.34 21.85
C ALA A 31 1.33 -42.79 21.10
N ALA A 32 0.29 -41.97 21.12
CA ALA A 32 -0.83 -42.06 20.17
C ALA A 32 -1.66 -40.77 20.21
N ALA A 33 -1.93 -40.24 19.01
CA ALA A 33 -2.95 -39.23 18.70
C ALA A 33 -2.68 -37.78 19.11
N ALA A 34 -1.60 -37.18 18.59
CA ALA A 34 -1.67 -35.78 18.15
C ALA A 34 -1.93 -35.80 16.64
N GLN A 35 -3.21 -35.87 16.31
CA GLN A 35 -3.76 -35.79 14.97
C GLN A 35 -3.30 -34.46 14.37
N ALA A 36 -2.42 -34.52 13.37
CA ALA A 36 -2.00 -33.35 12.61
C ALA A 36 -3.26 -32.71 12.02
N ALA A 37 -3.66 -31.59 12.61
CA ALA A 37 -4.66 -30.72 12.01
C ALA A 37 -4.15 -30.37 10.62
N ALA A 38 -4.87 -30.79 9.59
CA ALA A 38 -4.63 -30.36 8.23
C ALA A 38 -4.68 -28.83 8.24
N SER A 39 -3.51 -28.18 8.15
CA SER A 39 -3.47 -26.76 7.87
C SER A 39 -4.13 -26.57 6.51
N THR A 40 -5.29 -25.95 6.50
CA THR A 40 -5.89 -25.35 5.31
C THR A 40 -4.88 -24.34 4.78
N VAL A 41 -4.05 -24.76 3.83
CA VAL A 41 -3.13 -23.86 3.12
C VAL A 41 -4.02 -22.96 2.27
N GLU A 42 -4.10 -21.69 2.65
CA GLU A 42 -4.77 -20.67 1.84
C GLU A 42 -4.11 -20.62 0.45
N PRO A 43 -4.89 -20.61 -0.64
CA PRO A 43 -4.31 -20.59 -1.98
C PRO A 43 -3.44 -19.34 -2.19
N ALA A 44 -2.29 -19.52 -2.83
CA ALA A 44 -1.39 -18.42 -3.14
C ALA A 44 -2.11 -17.37 -4.01
N VAL A 45 -2.01 -16.09 -3.63
CA VAL A 45 -2.57 -14.98 -4.41
C VAL A 45 -1.86 -14.91 -5.76
N THR A 46 -2.63 -15.13 -6.83
CA THR A 46 -2.15 -14.95 -8.21
C THR A 46 -2.50 -13.55 -8.71
N ALA A 47 -1.81 -13.07 -9.74
CA ALA A 47 -2.18 -11.81 -10.39
C ALA A 47 -3.63 -11.83 -10.90
N ALA A 48 -4.08 -12.95 -11.46
CA ALA A 48 -5.43 -13.10 -11.96
C ALA A 48 -6.49 -13.01 -10.84
N SER A 49 -6.28 -13.71 -9.72
CA SER A 49 -7.22 -13.65 -8.58
C SER A 49 -7.25 -12.25 -7.95
N ALA A 50 -6.09 -11.63 -7.74
CA ALA A 50 -5.99 -10.27 -7.21
C ALA A 50 -6.75 -9.25 -8.08
N LEU A 51 -6.59 -9.33 -9.41
CA LEU A 51 -7.30 -8.47 -10.36
C LEU A 51 -8.81 -8.70 -10.33
N VAL A 52 -9.27 -9.96 -10.28
CA VAL A 52 -10.70 -10.28 -10.22
C VAL A 52 -11.33 -9.72 -8.94
N ASP A 53 -10.67 -9.85 -7.81
CA ASP A 53 -11.17 -9.36 -6.52
C ASP A 53 -11.20 -7.83 -6.48
N SER A 54 -10.13 -7.19 -6.97
CA SER A 54 -10.07 -5.73 -7.10
C SER A 54 -11.12 -5.20 -8.08
N ALA A 55 -11.31 -5.86 -9.23
CA ALA A 55 -12.36 -5.52 -10.19
C ALA A 55 -13.75 -5.62 -9.56
N ARG A 56 -14.02 -6.67 -8.79
CA ARG A 56 -15.30 -6.85 -8.10
C ARG A 56 -15.58 -5.72 -7.10
N ALA A 57 -14.57 -5.26 -6.38
CA ALA A 57 -14.71 -4.17 -5.42
C ALA A 57 -14.86 -2.80 -6.13
N LEU A 58 -14.01 -2.53 -7.12
CA LEU A 58 -13.81 -1.18 -7.64
C LEU A 58 -14.55 -0.89 -8.95
N ALA A 59 -14.78 -1.87 -9.83
CA ALA A 59 -15.32 -1.62 -11.17
C ALA A 59 -16.70 -0.95 -11.15
N GLY A 60 -16.87 0.08 -11.98
CA GLY A 60 -18.06 0.92 -12.05
C GLY A 60 -17.70 2.40 -12.08
N THR A 61 -18.74 3.23 -12.11
CA THR A 61 -18.61 4.69 -12.09
C THR A 61 -18.81 5.19 -10.67
N TRP A 62 -17.91 6.04 -10.21
CA TRP A 62 -17.96 6.68 -8.91
C TRP A 62 -18.15 8.18 -9.10
N THR A 63 -18.96 8.75 -8.23
CA THR A 63 -19.06 10.19 -8.05
C THR A 63 -18.46 10.54 -6.70
N CYS A 64 -17.54 11.49 -6.68
CA CYS A 64 -16.90 11.96 -5.47
C CYS A 64 -17.09 13.45 -5.28
N SER A 65 -17.16 13.83 -4.01
CA SER A 65 -17.20 15.22 -3.57
C SER A 65 -16.13 15.43 -2.51
N GLY A 66 -15.50 16.59 -2.51
CA GLY A 66 -14.54 16.95 -1.47
C GLY A 66 -13.72 18.16 -1.87
N TRP A 67 -12.45 18.16 -1.49
CA TRP A 67 -11.54 19.27 -1.69
C TRP A 67 -10.41 18.86 -2.62
N VAL A 68 -10.15 19.69 -3.63
CA VAL A 68 -8.95 19.62 -4.46
C VAL A 68 -8.09 20.83 -4.14
N HIS A 69 -6.80 20.60 -3.92
CA HIS A 69 -5.85 21.62 -3.51
C HIS A 69 -4.95 21.98 -4.69
N GLY A 70 -4.77 23.27 -4.89
CA GLY A 70 -3.84 23.82 -5.88
C GLY A 70 -3.21 25.12 -5.38
N PRO A 71 -2.59 25.92 -6.28
CA PRO A 71 -1.87 27.13 -5.89
C PRO A 71 -2.71 28.16 -5.12
N GLY A 72 -4.02 28.22 -5.35
CA GLY A 72 -4.97 29.11 -4.66
C GLY A 72 -5.50 28.56 -3.33
N GLY A 73 -5.08 27.37 -2.91
CA GLY A 73 -5.60 26.67 -1.72
C GLY A 73 -6.62 25.58 -2.09
N ALA A 74 -7.43 25.19 -1.10
CA ALA A 74 -8.44 24.14 -1.27
C ALA A 74 -9.71 24.68 -1.96
N SER A 75 -10.19 23.97 -2.97
CA SER A 75 -11.41 24.29 -3.72
C SER A 75 -12.41 23.13 -3.63
N PRO A 76 -13.68 23.39 -3.26
CA PRO A 76 -14.70 22.35 -3.24
C PRO A 76 -14.94 21.88 -4.66
N SER A 77 -14.91 20.57 -4.86
CA SER A 77 -14.88 19.98 -6.20
C SER A 77 -15.74 18.72 -6.26
N GLU A 78 -16.35 18.50 -7.42
CA GLU A 78 -16.94 17.21 -7.79
C GLU A 78 -16.03 16.51 -8.78
N VAL A 79 -15.91 15.21 -8.62
CA VAL A 79 -15.01 14.35 -9.36
C VAL A 79 -15.76 13.10 -9.81
N THR A 80 -15.42 12.57 -10.97
CA THR A 80 -15.82 11.23 -11.39
C THR A 80 -14.62 10.31 -11.51
N LEU A 81 -14.82 9.03 -11.15
CA LEU A 81 -13.89 7.95 -11.43
C LEU A 81 -14.62 6.80 -12.12
N GLU A 82 -14.19 6.41 -13.30
CA GLU A 82 -14.67 5.19 -13.95
C GLU A 82 -13.59 4.12 -13.88
N VAL A 83 -13.90 2.98 -13.23
CA VAL A 83 -12.97 1.86 -13.10
C VAL A 83 -13.50 0.67 -13.91
N ARG A 84 -12.65 0.07 -14.74
CA ARG A 84 -13.01 -1.10 -15.55
C ARG A 84 -11.81 -2.00 -15.84
N PRO A 85 -12.01 -3.32 -16.00
CA PRO A 85 -11.00 -4.18 -16.62
C PRO A 85 -10.69 -3.68 -18.04
N ASP A 86 -9.42 -3.66 -18.39
CA ASP A 86 -8.90 -3.26 -19.69
C ASP A 86 -7.70 -4.13 -20.07
N LEU A 87 -7.19 -3.99 -21.30
CA LEU A 87 -6.03 -4.74 -21.82
C LEU A 87 -6.17 -6.25 -21.55
N ASP A 88 -7.23 -6.85 -22.12
CA ASP A 88 -7.59 -8.26 -21.94
C ASP A 88 -7.81 -8.67 -20.48
N LYS A 89 -8.28 -7.72 -19.65
CA LYS A 89 -8.52 -7.87 -18.21
C LYS A 89 -7.24 -8.10 -17.39
N ALA A 90 -6.07 -7.86 -17.98
CA ALA A 90 -4.79 -7.90 -17.27
C ALA A 90 -4.50 -6.60 -16.49
N TRP A 91 -5.30 -5.56 -16.71
CA TRP A 91 -5.20 -4.28 -16.03
C TRP A 91 -6.58 -3.78 -15.62
N LEU A 92 -6.62 -3.00 -14.53
CA LEU A 92 -7.74 -2.13 -14.20
C LEU A 92 -7.41 -0.73 -14.69
N ARG A 93 -8.21 -0.22 -15.62
CA ARG A 93 -8.15 1.16 -16.06
C ARG A 93 -9.06 2.00 -15.16
N THR A 94 -8.53 3.14 -14.70
CA THR A 94 -9.29 4.18 -14.03
C THR A 94 -9.22 5.47 -14.84
N ASP A 95 -10.36 6.01 -15.23
CA ASP A 95 -10.47 7.35 -15.81
C ASP A 95 -11.00 8.31 -14.74
N PHE A 96 -10.23 9.33 -14.40
CA PHE A 96 -10.56 10.33 -13.39
C PHE A 96 -10.77 11.69 -14.03
N ALA A 97 -11.78 12.44 -13.59
CA ALA A 97 -11.96 13.82 -13.99
C ALA A 97 -12.57 14.69 -12.89
N VAL A 98 -11.99 15.87 -12.68
CA VAL A 98 -12.63 16.95 -11.93
C VAL A 98 -13.69 17.61 -12.81
N LEU A 99 -14.96 17.49 -12.41
CA LEU A 99 -16.12 18.00 -13.13
C LEU A 99 -16.35 19.49 -12.80
N SER A 100 -16.34 19.82 -11.52
CA SER A 100 -16.58 21.17 -10.99
C SER A 100 -15.48 21.58 -10.00
N GLY A 101 -15.40 22.87 -9.68
CA GLY A 101 -14.31 23.45 -8.90
C GLY A 101 -13.25 24.16 -9.76
N GLU A 102 -12.32 24.81 -9.08
CA GLU A 102 -11.30 25.70 -9.65
C GLU A 102 -10.27 24.95 -10.50
N TYR A 103 -9.84 23.77 -10.03
CA TYR A 103 -8.73 23.03 -10.63
C TYR A 103 -9.23 21.96 -11.60
N LYS A 104 -9.07 22.20 -12.91
CA LYS A 104 -9.43 21.23 -13.94
C LYS A 104 -8.31 20.22 -14.13
N TYR A 105 -8.55 19.00 -13.67
CA TYR A 105 -7.60 17.91 -13.74
C TYR A 105 -8.27 16.63 -14.24
N LYS A 106 -7.57 15.88 -15.08
CA LYS A 106 -7.99 14.57 -15.59
C LYS A 106 -6.78 13.67 -15.71
N PHE A 107 -6.95 12.40 -15.38
CA PHE A 107 -5.94 11.39 -15.65
C PHE A 107 -6.57 10.08 -16.08
N THR A 108 -5.78 9.27 -16.75
CA THR A 108 -6.04 7.85 -16.92
C THR A 108 -4.94 7.10 -16.19
N SER A 109 -5.32 6.09 -15.42
CA SER A 109 -4.38 5.19 -14.78
C SER A 109 -4.64 3.73 -15.11
N TYR A 110 -3.59 2.93 -15.05
CA TYR A 110 -3.65 1.48 -15.23
C TYR A 110 -3.01 0.82 -14.03
N ARG A 111 -3.76 -0.08 -13.39
CA ARG A 111 -3.34 -0.85 -12.22
C ARG A 111 -3.27 -2.34 -12.54
N THR A 112 -2.24 -3.00 -12.03
CA THR A 112 -2.14 -4.47 -12.08
C THR A 112 -1.44 -4.99 -10.84
N PHE A 113 -1.50 -6.31 -10.62
CA PHE A 113 -0.77 -6.99 -9.55
C PHE A 113 0.43 -7.74 -10.15
N ASP A 114 1.64 -7.36 -9.72
CA ASP A 114 2.86 -8.09 -10.03
C ASP A 114 3.09 -9.20 -9.00
N ALA A 115 2.86 -10.43 -9.43
CA ALA A 115 3.03 -11.61 -8.58
C ALA A 115 4.50 -11.88 -8.19
N ALA A 116 5.48 -11.38 -8.94
CA ALA A 116 6.89 -11.62 -8.62
C ALA A 116 7.35 -10.78 -7.42
N SER A 117 6.88 -9.54 -7.33
CA SER A 117 7.16 -8.62 -6.22
C SER A 117 6.07 -8.62 -5.13
N SER A 118 4.95 -9.31 -5.38
CA SER A 118 3.74 -9.27 -4.56
C SER A 118 3.32 -7.83 -4.28
N GLU A 119 3.27 -7.00 -5.33
CA GLU A 119 2.89 -5.59 -5.27
C GLU A 119 1.88 -5.27 -6.35
N TRP A 120 0.97 -4.37 -6.00
CA TRP A 120 0.22 -3.63 -6.98
C TRP A 120 1.12 -2.58 -7.63
N VAL A 121 0.98 -2.40 -8.93
CA VAL A 121 1.62 -1.36 -9.72
C VAL A 121 0.54 -0.47 -10.32
N ASN A 122 0.75 0.84 -10.27
CA ASN A 122 -0.10 1.85 -10.89
C ASN A 122 0.73 2.78 -11.76
N VAL A 123 0.30 2.99 -13.00
CA VAL A 123 0.88 3.98 -13.92
C VAL A 123 -0.19 4.98 -14.32
N ILE A 124 0.16 6.27 -14.30
CA ILE A 124 -0.78 7.38 -14.49
C ILE A 124 -0.24 8.33 -15.55
N VAL A 125 -1.11 8.86 -16.39
CA VAL A 125 -0.84 10.00 -17.29
C VAL A 125 -1.98 11.00 -17.20
N ASP A 126 -1.67 12.29 -17.27
CA ASP A 126 -2.63 13.35 -17.03
C ASP A 126 -2.73 14.41 -18.14
N ASN A 127 -3.77 15.25 -18.07
CA ASN A 127 -4.03 16.30 -19.04
C ASN A 127 -3.09 17.52 -18.93
N MET A 128 -2.19 17.54 -17.96
CA MET A 128 -1.16 18.56 -17.79
C MET A 128 0.20 18.12 -18.38
N GLY A 129 0.22 16.98 -19.07
CA GLY A 129 1.44 16.38 -19.64
C GLY A 129 2.30 15.66 -18.60
N GLY A 130 1.76 15.44 -17.40
CA GLY A 130 2.42 14.70 -16.34
C GLY A 130 2.24 13.19 -16.46
N HIS A 131 3.06 12.48 -15.69
CA HIS A 131 2.99 11.04 -15.53
C HIS A 131 3.41 10.64 -14.13
N ALA A 132 2.93 9.49 -13.67
CA ALA A 132 3.31 8.94 -12.37
C ALA A 132 3.44 7.43 -12.39
N ARG A 133 4.24 6.92 -11.46
CA ARG A 133 4.29 5.50 -11.12
C ARG A 133 4.22 5.35 -9.62
N ALA A 134 3.34 4.47 -9.15
CA ALA A 134 3.21 4.12 -7.75
C ALA A 134 3.09 2.60 -7.58
N SER A 135 3.43 2.11 -6.38
CA SER A 135 3.17 0.75 -5.97
C SER A 135 2.47 0.68 -4.62
N SER A 136 1.87 -0.47 -4.34
CA SER A 136 1.17 -0.73 -3.08
C SER A 136 1.29 -2.21 -2.69
N LYS A 137 1.49 -2.48 -1.40
CA LYS A 137 1.46 -3.85 -0.86
C LYS A 137 0.04 -4.30 -0.49
N ASP A 138 -0.86 -3.35 -0.23
CA ASP A 138 -2.18 -3.60 0.36
C ASP A 138 -3.33 -3.07 -0.49
N SER A 139 -3.04 -2.50 -1.67
CA SER A 139 -3.98 -1.80 -2.56
C SER A 139 -4.69 -0.58 -1.96
N HIS A 140 -4.30 -0.14 -0.77
CA HIS A 140 -4.89 0.99 -0.06
C HIS A 140 -3.94 2.18 0.02
N ILE A 141 -2.66 1.94 0.29
CA ILE A 141 -1.65 3.00 0.33
C ILE A 141 -0.71 2.82 -0.87
N TRP A 142 -0.71 3.81 -1.74
CA TRP A 142 0.09 3.88 -2.94
C TRP A 142 1.22 4.87 -2.72
N ILE A 143 2.46 4.45 -2.93
CA ILE A 143 3.64 5.31 -2.80
C ILE A 143 4.35 5.34 -4.15
N GLY A 144 4.77 6.51 -4.56
CA GLY A 144 5.34 6.67 -5.89
C GLY A 144 6.04 7.98 -6.14
N GLU A 145 6.28 8.20 -7.43
CA GLU A 145 6.85 9.41 -7.99
C GLU A 145 5.95 9.89 -9.11
N SER A 146 5.84 11.20 -9.26
CA SER A 146 5.22 11.83 -10.40
C SER A 146 6.11 12.94 -10.96
N SER A 147 5.92 13.20 -12.24
CA SER A 147 6.54 14.29 -12.98
C SER A 147 5.42 15.12 -13.62
N GLY A 148 5.55 16.44 -13.59
CA GLY A 148 4.60 17.36 -14.18
C GLY A 148 5.11 18.80 -14.16
N PRO A 149 4.23 19.80 -14.36
CA PRO A 149 4.65 21.20 -14.41
C PRO A 149 5.33 21.75 -13.15
N MET A 150 5.18 21.09 -12.00
CA MET A 150 5.87 21.44 -10.76
C MET A 150 7.22 20.73 -10.59
N GLY A 151 7.68 19.99 -11.61
CA GLY A 151 8.85 19.13 -11.54
C GLY A 151 8.53 17.73 -11.01
N GLU A 152 9.56 17.04 -10.54
CA GLU A 152 9.43 15.73 -9.92
C GLU A 152 8.97 15.85 -8.47
N MET A 153 8.06 14.98 -8.05
CA MET A 153 7.56 14.93 -6.68
C MET A 153 7.33 13.49 -6.23
N LYS A 154 7.43 13.25 -4.94
CA LYS A 154 6.93 12.03 -4.30
C LYS A 154 5.43 12.13 -4.16
N ILE A 155 4.73 11.04 -4.38
CA ILE A 155 3.27 10.95 -4.19
C ILE A 155 2.91 9.87 -3.17
N ARG A 156 1.80 10.10 -2.48
CA ARG A 156 1.15 9.16 -1.59
C ARG A 156 -0.34 9.28 -1.78
N ASP A 157 -0.97 8.20 -2.24
CA ASP A 157 -2.43 8.13 -2.31
C ASP A 157 -2.94 7.08 -1.32
N THR A 158 -3.97 7.44 -0.56
CA THR A 158 -4.72 6.52 0.28
C THR A 158 -6.10 6.33 -0.31
N GLU A 159 -6.49 5.08 -0.51
CA GLU A 159 -7.81 4.64 -0.95
C GLU A 159 -8.37 3.69 0.10
N HIS A 160 -9.47 4.09 0.72
CA HIS A 160 -10.09 3.31 1.78
C HIS A 160 -11.54 3.02 1.43
N LEU A 161 -11.83 1.76 1.07
CA LEU A 161 -13.19 1.26 0.94
C LEU A 161 -13.82 1.16 2.33
N VAL A 162 -14.73 2.07 2.62
CA VAL A 162 -15.45 2.13 3.91
C VAL A 162 -16.51 1.03 3.97
N SER A 163 -17.20 0.83 2.84
CA SER A 163 -18.20 -0.22 2.63
C SER A 163 -18.39 -0.46 1.14
N PRO A 164 -19.12 -1.51 0.69
CA PRO A 164 -19.39 -1.69 -0.73
C PRO A 164 -20.01 -0.43 -1.36
N GLY A 165 -19.36 0.12 -2.39
CA GLY A 165 -19.83 1.33 -3.07
C GLY A 165 -19.57 2.64 -2.34
N VAL A 166 -18.81 2.64 -1.23
CA VAL A 166 -18.39 3.86 -0.52
C VAL A 166 -16.89 3.84 -0.26
N MET A 167 -16.18 4.88 -0.71
CA MET A 167 -14.72 4.98 -0.59
C MET A 167 -14.32 6.39 -0.16
N ASN A 168 -13.27 6.49 0.65
CA ASN A 168 -12.58 7.76 0.89
C ASN A 168 -11.22 7.72 0.21
N MET A 169 -10.82 8.83 -0.40
CA MET A 169 -9.53 8.97 -1.06
C MET A 169 -8.81 10.20 -0.55
N ARG A 170 -7.50 10.10 -0.38
CA ARG A 170 -6.63 11.23 -0.07
C ARG A 170 -5.35 11.14 -0.88
N GLY A 171 -5.04 12.19 -1.62
CA GLY A 171 -3.79 12.31 -2.37
C GLY A 171 -2.88 13.32 -1.71
N GLN A 172 -1.61 12.97 -1.60
CA GLN A 172 -0.58 13.82 -1.05
C GLN A 172 0.64 13.83 -1.96
N TYR A 173 1.37 14.94 -1.94
CA TYR A 173 2.63 15.07 -2.66
C TYR A 173 3.70 15.73 -1.80
N SER A 174 4.96 15.51 -2.14
CA SER A 174 6.11 16.05 -1.44
C SER A 174 7.26 16.33 -2.40
N LEU A 175 7.85 17.53 -2.32
CA LEU A 175 9.02 17.92 -3.11
C LEU A 175 10.34 17.48 -2.46
N ASP A 176 10.35 17.26 -1.16
CA ASP A 176 11.55 16.88 -0.38
C ASP A 176 11.47 15.46 0.20
N GLY A 177 10.35 14.76 -0.02
CA GLY A 177 10.05 13.43 0.52
C GLY A 177 9.74 13.42 2.02
N ARG A 178 9.68 14.58 2.68
CA ARG A 178 9.52 14.72 4.14
C ARG A 178 8.26 15.49 4.50
N ASN A 179 8.06 16.63 3.87
CA ASN A 179 6.92 17.51 4.07
C ASN A 179 5.86 17.19 3.03
N TRP A 180 4.68 16.78 3.50
CA TRP A 180 3.59 16.32 2.63
C TRP A 180 2.49 17.37 2.58
N SER A 181 2.16 17.82 1.37
CA SER A 181 0.99 18.64 1.09
C SER A 181 -0.17 17.74 0.65
N THR A 182 -1.39 18.10 1.04
CA THR A 182 -2.60 17.45 0.51
C THR A 182 -2.86 17.99 -0.90
N GLY A 183 -3.02 17.10 -1.88
CA GLY A 183 -3.50 17.42 -3.23
C GLY A 183 -5.01 17.24 -3.37
N TYR A 184 -5.60 16.26 -2.69
CA TYR A 184 -7.05 16.10 -2.62
C TYR A 184 -7.49 15.30 -1.39
N GLU A 185 -8.74 15.53 -0.97
CA GLU A 185 -9.49 14.74 0.02
C GLU A 185 -10.91 14.56 -0.51
N LEU A 186 -11.29 13.33 -0.83
CA LEU A 186 -12.53 13.01 -1.54
C LEU A 186 -13.30 11.91 -0.81
N SER A 187 -14.63 12.05 -0.78
CA SER A 187 -15.55 10.98 -0.44
C SER A 187 -16.32 10.57 -1.68
N CYS A 188 -16.31 9.28 -1.98
CA CYS A 188 -16.78 8.69 -3.22
C CYS A 188 -17.93 7.71 -2.98
N LYS A 189 -18.90 7.72 -3.90
CA LYS A 189 -20.00 6.77 -3.96
C LYS A 189 -20.15 6.22 -5.37
N LYS A 190 -20.41 4.92 -5.48
CA LYS A 190 -20.73 4.23 -6.73
C LYS A 190 -22.23 4.30 -7.02
#